data_AF-A0A1E5PXV1-F1
#
_entry.id   AF-A0A1E5PXV1-F1
#
_cell.length_a   1.000
_cell.length_b   1.000
_cell.length_c   1.000
_cell.angle_alpha   90.00
_cell.angle_beta   90.00
_cell.angle_gamma   90.00
#
_symmetry.space_group_name_H-M   'P 1'
#
loop_
_entity.id
_entity.type
_entity.pdbx_description
1 polymer ?
#
loop_
_entity_poly.entity_id
_entity_poly.type
_entity_poly.pdbx_seq_one_letter_code
_entity_poly.pdbx_strand_id
1 'polypeptide(L)'
;MESIALEAARRGLAGVLDRTQLENTPVAVTRRGKAAVVLLPPGRYAEAAAARGEETEPEDGPHTVDDLRKELAAILRKVQFEGARVRLHRHGAPAAVVVSVTWFEHTEPPATA
;
A
#
# COMPACT_ATOMS: atom_id res chain seq x y z
N MET A 1 11.53 -5.64 3.80
CA MET A 1 10.18 -5.07 3.95
C MET A 1 9.80 -5.08 5.43
N GLU A 2 9.39 -3.94 6.00
CA GLU A 2 8.83 -3.87 7.36
C GLU A 2 7.39 -4.40 7.36
N SER A 3 6.93 -4.97 8.47
CA SER A 3 5.53 -5.34 8.64
C SER A 3 4.91 -4.68 9.88
N ILE A 4 3.66 -4.25 9.75
CA ILE A 4 2.88 -3.61 10.81
C ILE A 4 1.49 -4.24 10.92
N ALA A 5 0.98 -4.43 12.12
CA ALA A 5 -0.38 -4.92 12.32
C ALA A 5 -1.41 -3.87 11.90
N LEU A 6 -2.54 -4.31 11.32
CA LEU A 6 -3.63 -3.42 10.88
C LEU A 6 -4.05 -2.40 11.94
N GLU A 7 -4.22 -2.83 13.19
CA GLU A 7 -4.64 -1.92 14.27
C GLU A 7 -3.54 -0.89 14.61
N ALA A 8 -2.27 -1.27 14.52
CA ALA A 8 -1.15 -0.35 14.70
C ALA A 8 -1.05 0.63 13.52
N ALA A 9 -1.22 0.14 12.29
CA ALA A 9 -1.28 0.97 11.09
C ALA A 9 -2.44 1.98 11.16
N ARG A 10 -3.62 1.57 11.65
CA ARG A 10 -4.76 2.46 11.83
C ARG A 10 -4.50 3.56 12.86
N ARG A 11 -3.89 3.22 14.00
CA ARG A 11 -3.54 4.21 15.05
C ARG A 11 -2.45 5.17 14.58
N GLY A 12 -1.43 4.65 13.90
CA GLY A 12 -0.25 5.38 13.45
C GLY A 12 -0.24 5.77 11.97
N LEU A 13 -1.41 5.83 11.31
CA LEU A 13 -1.50 5.87 9.85
C LEU A 13 -0.73 7.01 9.21
N ALA A 14 -0.76 8.18 9.86
CA ALA A 14 0.01 9.35 9.46
C ALA A 14 1.51 9.04 9.33
N GLY A 15 2.10 8.48 10.38
CA GLY A 15 3.51 8.11 10.39
C GLY A 15 3.84 6.95 9.46
N VAL A 16 2.91 6.01 9.23
CA VAL A 16 3.11 4.94 8.23
C VAL A 16 3.20 5.54 6.82
N LEU A 17 2.29 6.45 6.47
CA LEU A 17 2.30 7.12 5.17
C LEU A 17 3.54 8.01 5.00
N ASP A 18 3.92 8.77 6.02
CA ASP A 18 5.14 9.58 6.00
C ASP A 18 6.37 8.70 5.76
N ARG A 19 6.48 7.56 6.45
CA ARG A 19 7.61 6.63 6.26
C ARG A 19 7.61 6.00 4.87
N THR A 20 6.46 5.52 4.39
CA THR A 20 6.36 4.93 3.04
C THR A 20 6.75 5.96 1.97
N GLN A 21 6.31 7.21 2.10
CA GLN A 21 6.61 8.27 1.15
C GLN A 21 8.07 8.75 1.25
N LEU A 22 8.53 9.09 2.45
CA LEU A 22 9.84 9.73 2.67
C LEU A 22 11.01 8.74 2.64
N GLU A 23 10.82 7.55 3.21
CA GLU A 23 11.87 6.53 3.30
C GLU A 23 11.84 5.57 2.09
N ASN A 24 10.92 5.80 1.14
CA ASN A 24 10.74 4.98 -0.06
C ASN A 24 10.67 3.47 0.26
N THR A 25 10.11 3.12 1.42
CA THR A 25 10.16 1.77 1.97
C THR A 25 8.77 1.12 1.91
N PRO A 26 8.62 -0.04 1.26
CA PRO A 26 7.39 -0.81 1.28
C PRO A 26 7.07 -1.31 2.71
N VAL A 27 5.80 -1.19 3.10
CA VAL A 27 5.31 -1.62 4.41
C VAL A 27 4.20 -2.66 4.23
N ALA A 28 4.41 -3.87 4.72
CA ALA A 28 3.38 -4.91 4.74
C ALA A 28 2.39 -4.65 5.89
N VAL A 29 1.10 -4.59 5.59
CA VAL A 29 0.07 -4.56 6.63
C VAL A 29 -0.40 -5.98 6.90
N THR A 30 -0.30 -6.40 8.16
CA THR A 30 -0.68 -7.74 8.59
C THR A 30 -2.04 -7.76 9.27
N ARG A 31 -2.80 -8.81 9.05
CA ARG A 31 -4.06 -9.11 9.74
C ARG A 31 -3.97 -10.51 10.32
N ARG A 32 -4.17 -10.64 11.64
CA ARG A 32 -4.00 -11.92 12.37
C ARG A 32 -2.63 -12.58 12.12
N GLY A 33 -1.57 -11.77 12.06
CA GLY A 33 -0.20 -12.24 11.87
C GLY A 33 0.19 -12.65 10.44
N LYS A 34 -0.70 -12.48 9.46
CA LYS A 34 -0.40 -12.75 8.04
C LYS A 34 -0.41 -11.45 7.24
N ALA A 35 0.53 -11.31 6.30
CA ALA A 35 0.53 -10.19 5.36
C ALA A 35 -0.78 -10.21 4.55
N ALA A 36 -1.50 -9.09 4.56
CA ALA A 36 -2.76 -8.93 3.84
C ALA A 36 -2.57 -8.08 2.59
N VAL A 37 -1.81 -6.99 2.71
CA VAL A 37 -1.48 -6.06 1.63
C VAL A 37 -0.09 -5.47 1.83
N VAL A 38 0.40 -4.77 0.82
CA VAL A 38 1.62 -3.95 0.90
C VAL A 38 1.28 -2.50 0.55
N LEU A 39 1.76 -1.57 1.37
CA LEU A 39 1.80 -0.15 1.08
C LEU A 39 3.10 0.14 0.34
N LEU A 40 2.98 0.60 -0.91
CA LEU A 40 4.10 0.96 -1.75
C LEU A 40 4.24 2.48 -1.88
N PRO A 41 5.48 2.99 -1.98
CA PRO A 41 5.71 4.35 -2.43
C PRO A 41 5.11 4.56 -3.85
N PRO A 42 4.47 5.70 -4.15
CA PRO A 42 3.86 5.93 -5.46
C PRO A 42 4.84 5.80 -6.64
N GLY A 43 6.08 6.26 -6.48
CA GLY A 43 7.14 6.12 -7.50
C GLY A 43 7.48 4.65 -7.79
N ARG A 44 7.72 3.86 -6.74
CA ARG A 44 7.97 2.41 -6.84
C ARG A 44 6.83 1.67 -7.54
N TYR A 45 5.59 2.03 -7.22
CA TYR A 45 4.43 1.48 -7.91
C TYR A 45 4.46 1.81 -9.41
N ALA A 46 4.71 3.06 -9.77
CA ALA A 46 4.77 3.49 -11.17
C ALA A 46 5.88 2.77 -11.96
N GLU A 47 7.07 2.63 -11.37
CA GLU A 47 8.19 1.88 -11.97
C GLU A 47 7.82 0.41 -12.20
N ALA A 48 7.26 -0.24 -11.18
CA ALA A 48 6.85 -1.64 -11.24
C ALA A 48 5.69 -1.88 -12.22
N ALA A 49 4.71 -0.99 -12.27
CA ALA A 49 3.61 -1.05 -13.22
C ALA A 49 4.12 -0.86 -14.66
N ALA A 50 4.99 0.12 -14.90
CA ALA A 50 5.59 0.37 -16.20
C ALA A 50 6.43 -0.81 -16.69
N ALA A 51 7.25 -1.41 -15.81
CA ALA A 51 8.05 -2.60 -16.14
C ALA A 51 7.19 -3.81 -16.55
N ARG A 52 5.95 -3.88 -16.06
CA ARG A 52 4.99 -4.94 -16.38
C ARG A 52 4.09 -4.61 -17.57
N GLY A 53 4.19 -3.40 -18.12
CA GLY A 53 3.26 -2.90 -19.13
C GLY A 53 1.81 -2.78 -18.60
N GLU A 54 1.63 -2.59 -17.30
CA GLU A 54 0.31 -2.42 -16.69
C GLU A 54 -0.15 -0.97 -16.84
N GLU A 55 -1.25 -0.75 -17.57
CA GLU A 55 -1.92 0.55 -17.72
C GLU A 55 -2.98 0.79 -16.63
N THR A 56 -3.16 -0.14 -15.69
CA THR A 56 -4.18 0.00 -14.64
C THR A 56 -3.74 1.04 -13.61
N GLU A 57 -4.41 2.18 -13.61
CA GLU A 57 -4.23 3.20 -12.57
C GLU A 57 -4.88 2.75 -11.25
N PRO A 58 -4.24 3.04 -10.10
CA PRO A 58 -4.85 2.80 -8.80
C PRO A 58 -6.03 3.74 -8.60
N GLU A 59 -7.11 3.22 -8.03
CA GLU A 59 -8.27 4.01 -7.64
C GLU A 59 -7.89 4.97 -6.51
N ASP A 60 -8.40 6.20 -6.55
CA ASP A 60 -8.17 7.14 -5.47
C ASP A 60 -8.96 6.74 -4.22
N GLY A 61 -8.23 6.51 -3.14
CA GLY A 61 -8.79 6.32 -1.81
C GLY A 61 -9.06 7.65 -1.10
N PRO A 62 -9.47 7.59 0.18
CA PRO A 62 -9.84 8.78 0.94
C PRO A 62 -8.73 9.83 0.98
N HIS A 63 -9.14 11.10 0.91
CA HIS A 63 -8.23 12.25 0.83
C HIS A 63 -7.77 12.76 2.19
N THR A 64 -8.45 12.35 3.27
CA THR A 64 -8.12 12.71 4.65
C THR A 64 -7.62 11.49 5.42
N VAL A 65 -6.72 11.72 6.39
CA VAL A 65 -6.22 10.65 7.27
C VAL A 65 -7.34 10.08 8.14
N ASP A 66 -8.33 10.89 8.52
CA ASP A 66 -9.43 10.44 9.39
C ASP A 66 -10.37 9.48 8.66
N ASP A 67 -10.76 9.81 7.43
CA ASP A 67 -11.57 8.93 6.59
C ASP A 67 -10.78 7.67 6.22
N LEU A 68 -9.51 7.83 5.88
CA LEU A 68 -8.63 6.71 5.61
C LEU A 68 -8.52 5.75 6.82
N ARG A 69 -8.46 6.26 8.05
CA ARG A 69 -8.47 5.42 9.27
C ARG A 69 -9.76 4.62 9.43
N LYS A 70 -10.92 5.20 9.06
CA LYS A 70 -12.23 4.53 9.13
C LYS A 70 -12.34 3.46 8.05
N GLU A 71 -11.85 3.76 6.86
CA GLU A 71 -12.01 2.92 5.67
C GLU A 71 -10.86 1.93 5.44
N LEU A 72 -9.75 2.04 6.17
CA LEU A 72 -8.55 1.22 5.96
C LEU A 72 -8.89 -0.27 5.85
N ALA A 73 -9.72 -0.80 6.75
CA ALA A 73 -10.09 -2.22 6.73
C ALA A 73 -10.89 -2.62 5.47
N ALA A 74 -11.73 -1.72 4.95
CA ALA A 74 -12.49 -1.93 3.72
C ALA A 74 -11.57 -1.88 2.50
N ILE A 75 -10.67 -0.89 2.44
CA ILE A 75 -9.64 -0.76 1.41
C ILE A 75 -8.77 -2.02 1.37
N LEU A 76 -8.30 -2.50 2.53
CA LEU A 76 -7.49 -3.71 2.60
C LEU A 76 -8.24 -4.94 2.08
N ARG A 77 -9.52 -5.07 2.42
CA ARG A 77 -10.36 -6.16 1.92
C ARG A 77 -10.51 -6.07 0.40
N LYS A 78 -10.79 -4.89 -0.13
CA LYS A 78 -10.94 -4.65 -1.58
C LYS A 78 -9.67 -5.04 -2.33
N VAL A 79 -8.50 -4.55 -1.88
CA VAL A 79 -7.20 -4.89 -2.47
C VAL A 79 -6.89 -6.38 -2.37
N GLN A 80 -7.16 -6.99 -1.22
CA GLN A 80 -6.84 -8.40 -0.97
C GLN A 80 -7.68 -9.36 -1.81
N PHE A 81 -8.99 -9.11 -1.94
CA PHE A 81 -9.94 -10.07 -2.50
C PHE A 81 -10.46 -9.69 -3.89
N GLU A 82 -10.44 -8.40 -4.24
CA GLU A 82 -10.99 -7.90 -5.51
C GLU A 82 -9.88 -7.50 -6.49
N GLY A 83 -8.61 -7.59 -6.09
CA GLY A 83 -7.46 -7.23 -6.92
C GLY A 83 -7.35 -5.73 -7.22
N ALA A 84 -8.09 -4.91 -6.47
CA ALA A 84 -8.02 -3.46 -6.58
C ALA A 84 -6.64 -2.94 -6.15
N ARG A 85 -6.28 -1.76 -6.63
CA ARG A 85 -5.10 -1.01 -6.22
C ARG A 85 -5.59 0.35 -5.78
N VAL A 86 -5.23 0.79 -4.58
CA VAL A 86 -5.83 2.00 -4.00
C VAL A 86 -4.74 3.00 -3.63
N ARG A 87 -4.82 4.21 -4.16
CA ARG A 87 -3.92 5.31 -3.84
C ARG A 87 -4.39 6.01 -2.56
N LEU A 88 -3.50 6.11 -1.58
CA LEU A 88 -3.74 6.79 -0.33
C LEU A 88 -3.12 8.18 -0.38
N HIS A 89 -3.89 9.18 0.08
CA HIS A 89 -3.45 10.57 0.07
C HIS A 89 -3.09 11.07 1.46
N ARG A 90 -2.15 12.01 1.48
CA ARG A 90 -1.79 12.78 2.66
C ARG A 90 -1.54 14.22 2.24
N HIS A 91 -2.17 15.17 2.93
CA HIS A 91 -2.09 16.60 2.59
C HIS A 91 -2.42 16.91 1.11
N GLY A 92 -3.33 16.14 0.50
CA GLY A 92 -3.72 16.30 -0.90
C GLY A 92 -2.74 15.71 -1.93
N ALA A 93 -1.66 15.06 -1.49
CA ALA A 93 -0.69 14.40 -2.36
C ALA A 93 -0.72 12.87 -2.21
N PRO A 94 -0.41 12.10 -3.26
CA PRO A 94 -0.24 10.65 -3.17
C PRO A 94 0.88 10.28 -2.19
N ALA A 95 0.56 9.51 -1.16
CA ALA A 95 1.51 9.10 -0.13
C ALA A 95 1.88 7.61 -0.23
N ALA A 96 0.93 6.77 -0.61
CA ALA A 96 1.16 5.34 -0.80
C ALA A 96 0.17 4.75 -1.82
N VAL A 97 0.52 3.62 -2.41
CA VAL A 97 -0.40 2.76 -3.17
C VAL A 97 -0.51 1.43 -2.45
N VAL A 98 -1.73 1.04 -2.12
CA VAL A 98 -2.03 -0.27 -1.51
C VAL A 98 -2.17 -1.29 -2.63
N VAL A 99 -1.36 -2.34 -2.58
CA VAL A 99 -1.38 -3.46 -3.52
C VAL A 99 -1.50 -4.79 -2.79
N SER A 100 -1.92 -5.84 -3.50
CA SER A 100 -1.91 -7.19 -2.95
C SER A 100 -0.46 -7.68 -2.73
N VAL A 101 -0.28 -8.57 -1.76
CA VAL A 101 1.03 -9.21 -1.52
C VAL A 101 1.52 -9.94 -2.77
N THR A 102 0.62 -10.64 -3.46
CA THR A 102 0.94 -11.37 -4.69
C THR A 102 1.40 -10.46 -5.83
N TRP A 103 0.80 -9.27 -5.98
CA TRP A 103 1.26 -8.31 -6.98
C TRP A 103 2.67 -7.80 -6.64
N PHE A 104 2.90 -7.47 -5.37
CA PHE A 104 4.20 -7.01 -4.90
C PHE A 104 5.30 -8.07 -5.10
N GLU A 105 5.06 -9.32 -4.73
CA GLU A 105 6.02 -10.43 -4.90
C GLU A 105 6.38 -10.67 -6.38
N HIS A 106 5.46 -10.43 -7.31
CA HIS A 106 5.73 -10.52 -8.76
C HIS A 106 6.46 -9.29 -9.34
N THR A 107 6.64 -8.23 -8.53
CA THR A 107 7.36 -7.01 -8.93
C THR A 107 8.72 -6.88 -8.31
N GLU A 108 8.99 -7.58 -7.20
CA GLU A 108 10.35 -7.69 -6.70
C GLU A 108 11.14 -8.69 -7.56
N PRO A 109 12.39 -8.37 -7.96
CA PRO A 109 13.26 -9.36 -8.56
C PRO A 109 13.38 -10.55 -7.58
N PRO A 110 13.43 -11.80 -8.06
CA PRO A 110 13.71 -12.92 -7.18
C PRO A 110 15.01 -12.60 -6.45
N ALA A 111 15.00 -12.64 -5.12
CA ALA A 111 16.21 -12.47 -4.34
C ALA A 111 17.22 -13.50 -4.86
N THR A 112 18.22 -13.05 -5.62
CA THR A 112 19.30 -13.91 -6.10
C THR A 112 20.00 -14.45 -4.87
N ALA A 113 19.78 -15.74 -4.60
CA ALA A 113 20.50 -16.52 -3.61
C ALA A 113 21.92 -16.83 -4.08
#